data_AF-A0A9E3DPR5-F1
#
_entry.id   AF-A0A9E3DPR5-F1
#
_cell.length_a   1.000
_cell.length_b   1.000
_cell.length_c   1.000
_cell.angle_alpha   90.00
_cell.angle_beta   90.00
_cell.angle_gamma   90.00
#
_symmetry.space_group_name_H-M   'P 1'
#
loop_
_entity.id
_entity.type
_entity.pdbx_description
1 polymer ?
#
loop_
_entity_poly.entity_id
_entity_poly.type
_entity_poly.pdbx_seq_one_letter_code
_entity_poly.pdbx_strand_id
1 'polypeptide(L)'
;AVSTSGNVFLVGTAVGASWPPLALLPAYLALFAQAIVYNVFFALTDIDGDRSVGWKTLPVRRGVDTTIMVLTGLLMVQLGCAAIVPLWIGHTTALPAYLTLVAVSALLSAGAVRTLVLASRPLRRVVALRAVEYCLLDRVVLPAAFVILVDGVMPVGAVLLVALVSTWWASRTLLYRHEIGRHRPSGDGPPSGAVPRVVG
;
A
#
# COMPACT_ATOMS: atom_id res chain seq x y z
N ALA A 1 7.34 -5.20 -10.44
CA ALA A 1 6.63 -6.32 -9.79
C ALA A 1 5.13 -6.08 -9.94
N VAL A 2 4.44 -6.95 -10.66
CA VAL A 2 3.01 -6.81 -10.98
C VAL A 2 2.19 -7.06 -9.71
N SER A 3 1.40 -6.07 -9.28
CA SER A 3 0.61 -6.09 -8.04
C SER A 3 -0.50 -7.15 -8.11
N THR A 4 -0.34 -8.25 -7.38
CA THR A 4 -1.18 -9.46 -7.46
C THR A 4 -2.57 -9.30 -6.83
N SER A 5 -2.79 -8.36 -5.91
CA SER A 5 -4.04 -8.32 -5.12
C SER A 5 -5.22 -7.68 -5.84
N GLY A 6 -5.00 -6.61 -6.62
CA GLY A 6 -6.04 -6.04 -7.50
C GLY A 6 -6.40 -6.99 -8.64
N ASN A 7 -5.42 -7.79 -9.09
CA ASN A 7 -5.62 -8.81 -10.10
C ASN A 7 -6.49 -9.97 -9.62
N VAL A 8 -6.52 -10.35 -8.33
CA VAL A 8 -7.36 -11.48 -7.89
C VAL A 8 -8.85 -11.13 -7.92
N PHE A 9 -9.23 -9.90 -7.55
CA PHE A 9 -10.62 -9.43 -7.68
C PHE A 9 -11.01 -9.28 -9.16
N LEU A 10 -10.09 -8.74 -9.98
CA LEU A 10 -10.27 -8.63 -11.43
C LEU A 10 -10.36 -9.98 -12.13
N VAL A 11 -9.48 -10.93 -11.80
CA VAL A 11 -9.47 -12.29 -12.33
C VAL A 11 -10.72 -13.02 -11.86
N GLY A 12 -11.15 -12.85 -10.60
CA GLY A 12 -12.42 -13.41 -10.12
C GLY A 12 -13.63 -12.93 -10.93
N THR A 13 -13.70 -11.63 -11.25
CA THR A 13 -14.78 -11.09 -12.09
C THR A 13 -14.61 -11.40 -13.59
N ALA A 14 -13.38 -11.46 -14.09
CA ALA A 14 -13.06 -11.66 -15.52
C ALA A 14 -13.10 -13.14 -15.94
N VAL A 15 -12.92 -14.08 -15.00
CA VAL A 15 -13.11 -15.52 -15.25
C VAL A 15 -14.60 -15.85 -15.43
N GLY A 16 -15.51 -15.04 -14.88
CA GLY A 16 -16.96 -15.24 -14.98
C GLY A 16 -17.69 -14.37 -16.01
N ALA A 17 -17.14 -13.20 -16.38
CA ALA A 17 -17.81 -12.25 -17.28
C ALA A 17 -16.83 -11.60 -18.27
N SER A 18 -17.30 -11.42 -19.52
CA SER A 18 -16.54 -10.78 -20.60
C SER A 18 -16.28 -9.29 -20.37
N TRP A 19 -17.05 -8.65 -19.49
CA TRP A 19 -16.85 -7.27 -19.03
C TRP A 19 -17.29 -7.13 -17.56
N PRO A 20 -16.51 -6.45 -16.70
CA PRO A 20 -16.95 -6.19 -15.33
C PRO A 20 -18.21 -5.30 -15.34
N PRO A 21 -19.23 -5.60 -14.52
CA PRO A 21 -20.44 -4.81 -14.44
C PRO A 21 -20.11 -3.36 -14.13
N LEU A 22 -20.67 -2.41 -14.90
CA LEU A 22 -20.47 -0.98 -14.65
C LEU A 22 -20.85 -0.59 -13.21
N ALA A 23 -21.83 -1.27 -12.62
CA ALA A 23 -22.22 -1.10 -11.21
C ALA A 23 -21.05 -1.24 -10.20
N LEU A 24 -19.99 -1.97 -10.56
CA LEU A 24 -18.80 -2.17 -9.72
C LEU A 24 -17.66 -1.19 -10.02
N LEU A 25 -17.85 -0.25 -10.96
CA LEU A 25 -16.83 0.72 -11.35
C LEU A 25 -16.27 1.51 -10.16
N PRO A 26 -17.08 2.01 -9.20
CA PRO A 26 -16.53 2.70 -8.04
C PRO A 26 -15.66 1.80 -7.15
N ALA A 27 -16.05 0.53 -6.96
CA ALA A 27 -15.25 -0.42 -6.19
C ALA A 27 -13.92 -0.73 -6.90
N TYR A 28 -13.96 -0.89 -8.23
CA TYR A 28 -12.75 -1.06 -9.05
C TYR A 28 -11.80 0.14 -8.91
N LEU A 29 -12.32 1.35 -9.04
CA LEU A 29 -11.51 2.57 -8.90
C LEU A 29 -10.91 2.70 -7.50
N ALA A 30 -11.65 2.32 -6.46
CA ALA A 30 -11.13 2.31 -5.09
C ALA A 30 -9.96 1.34 -4.93
N LEU A 31 -10.10 0.09 -5.39
CA LEU A 31 -9.04 -0.93 -5.31
C LEU A 31 -7.84 -0.61 -6.21
N PHE A 32 -8.10 0.00 -7.37
CA PHE A 32 -7.05 0.47 -8.26
C PHE A 32 -6.24 1.61 -7.62
N ALA A 33 -6.92 2.61 -7.05
CA ALA A 33 -6.28 3.68 -6.30
C ALA A 33 -5.45 3.11 -5.13
N GLN A 34 -5.99 2.14 -4.38
CA GLN A 34 -5.28 1.45 -3.30
C GLN A 34 -3.99 0.78 -3.79
N ALA A 35 -4.01 0.14 -4.97
CA ALA A 35 -2.81 -0.46 -5.55
C ALA A 35 -1.73 0.59 -5.90
N ILE A 36 -2.14 1.77 -6.39
CA ILE A 36 -1.20 2.88 -6.66
C ILE A 36 -0.64 3.43 -5.34
N VAL A 37 -1.50 3.69 -4.35
CA VAL A 37 -1.14 4.17 -3.01
C VAL A 37 -0.03 3.29 -2.41
N TYR A 38 -0.22 1.97 -2.46
CA TYR A 38 0.77 1.00 -1.99
C TYR A 38 2.13 1.18 -2.67
N ASN A 39 2.18 1.27 -4.00
CA ASN A 39 3.44 1.46 -4.73
C ASN A 39 4.13 2.78 -4.36
N VAL A 40 3.36 3.84 -4.13
CA VAL A 40 3.90 5.14 -3.69
C VAL A 40 4.51 5.05 -2.28
N PHE A 41 3.86 4.35 -1.35
CA PHE A 41 4.41 4.10 -0.03
C PHE A 41 5.73 3.32 -0.09
N PHE A 42 5.83 2.28 -0.94
CA PHE A 42 7.09 1.54 -1.10
C PHE A 42 8.21 2.41 -1.66
N ALA A 43 7.91 3.26 -2.66
CA ALA A 43 8.90 4.21 -3.19
C ALA A 43 9.40 5.19 -2.10
N LEU A 44 8.55 5.59 -1.15
CA LEU A 44 8.98 6.42 0.00
C LEU A 44 9.94 5.69 0.95
N THR A 45 9.90 4.36 1.02
CA THR A 45 10.83 3.58 1.87
C THR A 45 12.21 3.37 1.27
N ASP A 46 12.35 3.55 -0.06
CA ASP A 46 13.56 3.18 -0.80
C ASP A 46 14.11 4.33 -1.65
N ILE A 47 13.92 5.58 -1.22
CA ILE A 47 14.33 6.79 -1.97
C ILE A 47 15.83 6.77 -2.31
N ASP A 48 16.69 6.43 -1.34
CA ASP A 48 18.14 6.42 -1.54
C ASP A 48 18.57 5.25 -2.45
N GLY A 49 17.91 4.10 -2.31
CA GLY A 49 18.08 2.94 -3.19
C GLY A 49 17.72 3.28 -4.64
N ASP A 50 16.51 3.79 -4.85
CA ASP A 50 16.01 4.26 -6.14
C ASP A 50 16.98 5.29 -6.77
N ARG A 51 17.46 6.25 -5.97
CA ARG A 51 18.41 7.27 -6.44
C ARG A 51 19.74 6.65 -6.88
N SER A 52 20.27 5.70 -6.11
CA SER A 52 21.56 5.06 -6.41
C SER A 52 21.55 4.25 -7.71
N VAL A 53 20.41 3.66 -8.06
CA VAL A 53 20.22 2.87 -9.30
C VAL A 53 19.74 3.78 -10.46
N GLY A 54 19.52 5.07 -10.21
CA GLY A 54 19.05 6.02 -11.22
C GLY A 54 17.55 5.87 -11.55
N TRP A 55 16.77 5.22 -10.70
CA TRP A 55 15.32 5.11 -10.85
C TRP A 55 14.66 6.46 -10.61
N LYS A 56 13.69 6.78 -11.48
CA LYS A 56 12.99 8.07 -11.48
C LYS A 56 11.62 7.94 -10.81
N THR A 57 11.58 7.42 -9.58
CA THR A 57 10.34 7.31 -8.81
C THR A 57 9.84 8.70 -8.39
N LEU A 58 8.54 8.79 -8.05
CA LEU A 58 7.91 10.06 -7.66
C LEU A 58 8.68 10.81 -6.54
N PRO A 59 9.10 10.17 -5.43
CA PRO A 59 9.84 10.86 -4.38
C PRO A 59 11.24 11.29 -4.82
N VAL A 60 11.90 10.56 -5.72
CA VAL A 60 13.21 10.97 -6.28
C VAL A 60 13.06 12.19 -7.19
N ARG A 61 12.02 12.24 -8.02
CA ARG A 61 11.82 13.33 -9.00
C ARG A 61 11.20 14.60 -8.42
N ARG A 62 10.27 14.46 -7.48
CA ARG A 62 9.40 15.55 -7.00
C ARG A 62 9.55 15.83 -5.50
N GLY A 63 10.39 15.07 -4.81
CA GLY A 63 10.60 15.19 -3.38
C GLY A 63 9.50 14.52 -2.55
N VAL A 64 9.77 14.43 -1.24
CA VAL A 64 8.90 13.76 -0.27
C VAL A 64 7.56 14.46 -0.11
N ASP A 65 7.55 15.80 -0.01
CA ASP A 65 6.32 16.55 0.30
C ASP A 65 5.31 16.49 -0.84
N THR A 66 5.77 16.65 -2.10
CA THR A 66 4.91 16.45 -3.28
C THR A 66 4.36 15.03 -3.34
N THR A 67 5.18 14.04 -2.97
CA THR A 67 4.77 12.63 -2.94
C THR A 67 3.67 12.39 -1.90
N ILE A 68 3.79 12.99 -0.71
CA ILE A 68 2.76 12.92 0.34
C ILE A 68 1.46 13.60 -0.12
N MET A 69 1.54 14.72 -0.82
CA MET A 69 0.37 15.39 -1.39
C MET A 69 -0.35 14.49 -2.41
N VAL A 70 0.39 13.90 -3.36
CA VAL A 70 -0.18 12.96 -4.35
C VAL A 70 -0.78 11.74 -3.66
N LEU A 71 -0.07 11.19 -2.68
CA LEU A 71 -0.53 10.06 -1.88
C LEU A 71 -1.85 10.37 -1.16
N THR A 72 -1.96 11.55 -0.55
CA THR A 72 -3.17 12.02 0.12
C THR A 72 -4.32 12.14 -0.87
N GLY A 73 -4.07 12.72 -2.05
CA GLY A 73 -5.06 12.81 -3.12
C GLY A 73 -5.58 11.42 -3.56
N LEU A 74 -4.67 10.45 -3.73
CA LEU A 74 -5.04 9.09 -4.10
C LEU A 74 -5.86 8.38 -3.00
N LEU A 75 -5.53 8.59 -1.72
CA LEU A 75 -6.30 8.08 -0.58
C LEU A 75 -7.71 8.68 -0.53
N MET A 76 -7.84 9.98 -0.83
CA MET A 76 -9.16 10.63 -0.93
C MET A 76 -9.99 10.06 -2.07
N VAL A 77 -9.38 9.79 -3.23
CA VAL A 77 -10.05 9.12 -4.35
C VAL A 77 -10.47 7.70 -3.96
N GLN A 78 -9.57 6.92 -3.35
CA GLN A 78 -9.86 5.57 -2.86
C GLN A 78 -11.07 5.55 -1.91
N LEU A 79 -11.05 6.38 -0.87
CA LEU A 79 -12.10 6.43 0.15
C LEU A 79 -13.40 7.02 -0.40
N GLY A 80 -13.31 8.04 -1.26
CA GLY A 80 -14.46 8.63 -1.93
C GLY A 80 -15.16 7.61 -2.83
N CYS A 81 -14.40 6.88 -3.65
CA CYS A 81 -14.90 5.80 -4.49
C CYS A 81 -15.54 4.68 -3.65
N ALA A 82 -14.93 4.30 -2.52
CA ALA A 82 -15.55 3.32 -1.62
C ALA A 82 -16.87 3.85 -1.04
N ALA A 83 -16.90 5.08 -0.51
CA ALA A 83 -18.08 5.64 0.14
C ALA A 83 -19.32 5.72 -0.77
N ILE A 84 -19.15 5.88 -2.09
CA ILE A 84 -20.27 5.95 -3.05
C ILE A 84 -20.79 4.58 -3.49
N VAL A 85 -20.10 3.48 -3.19
CA VAL A 85 -20.46 2.14 -3.67
C VAL A 85 -21.87 1.70 -3.22
N PRO A 86 -22.28 1.88 -1.95
CA PRO A 86 -23.64 1.55 -1.53
C PRO A 86 -24.72 2.30 -2.30
N LEU A 87 -24.45 3.56 -2.68
CA LEU A 87 -25.39 4.39 -3.44
C LEU A 87 -25.55 3.88 -4.89
N TRP A 88 -24.50 3.27 -5.45
CA TRP A 88 -24.52 2.70 -6.79
C TRP A 88 -25.19 1.32 -6.86
N ILE A 89 -25.03 0.49 -5.83
CA ILE A 89 -25.55 -0.88 -5.80
C ILE A 89 -27.00 -0.94 -5.27
N GLY A 90 -27.43 0.08 -4.50
CA GLY A 90 -28.83 0.32 -4.15
C GLY A 90 -29.42 -0.55 -3.02
N HIS A 91 -28.91 -1.75 -2.75
CA HIS A 91 -29.38 -2.62 -1.66
C HIS A 91 -28.23 -3.38 -0.99
N THR A 92 -28.01 -3.16 0.31
CA THR A 92 -26.93 -3.88 1.03
C THR A 92 -27.38 -4.22 2.44
N THR A 93 -27.60 -5.52 2.70
CA THR A 93 -28.02 -6.05 4.01
C THR A 93 -26.95 -5.88 5.09
N ALA A 94 -25.70 -5.67 4.69
CA ALA A 94 -24.55 -5.48 5.57
C ALA A 94 -23.99 -4.04 5.57
N LEU A 95 -24.80 -3.04 5.21
CA LEU A 95 -24.37 -1.63 5.14
C LEU A 95 -23.64 -1.13 6.41
N PRO A 96 -24.11 -1.41 7.64
CA PRO A 96 -23.41 -0.94 8.85
C PRO A 96 -22.01 -1.55 8.99
N ALA A 97 -21.86 -2.84 8.68
CA ALA A 97 -20.58 -3.54 8.75
C ALA A 97 -19.61 -3.03 7.66
N TYR A 98 -20.12 -2.80 6.45
CA TYR A 98 -19.38 -2.16 5.37
C TYR A 98 -18.84 -0.78 5.77
N LEU A 99 -19.72 0.11 6.24
CA LEU A 99 -19.34 1.47 6.63
C LEU A 99 -18.34 1.47 7.79
N THR A 100 -18.47 0.50 8.71
CA THR A 100 -17.48 0.32 9.79
C THR A 100 -16.10 0.01 9.23
N LEU A 101 -15.98 -0.92 8.27
CA LEU A 101 -14.69 -1.25 7.66
C LEU A 101 -14.13 -0.12 6.80
N VAL A 102 -14.98 0.61 6.08
CA VAL A 102 -14.57 1.83 5.36
C VAL A 102 -14.06 2.90 6.34
N ALA A 103 -14.70 3.06 7.50
CA ALA A 103 -14.23 3.95 8.55
C ALA A 103 -12.88 3.51 9.12
N VAL A 104 -12.68 2.19 9.36
CA VAL A 104 -11.37 1.64 9.76
C VAL A 104 -10.31 1.92 8.70
N SER A 105 -10.61 1.71 7.42
CA SER A 105 -9.73 2.05 6.29
C SER A 105 -9.36 3.54 6.28
N ALA A 106 -10.32 4.43 6.54
CA ALA A 106 -10.08 5.87 6.66
C ALA A 106 -9.16 6.20 7.84
N LEU A 107 -9.34 5.56 9.00
CA LEU A 107 -8.47 5.75 10.17
C LEU A 107 -7.04 5.26 9.92
N LEU A 108 -6.88 4.10 9.27
CA LEU A 108 -5.57 3.57 8.88
C LEU A 108 -4.87 4.53 7.91
N SER A 109 -5.59 5.00 6.89
CA SER A 109 -5.11 5.96 5.89
C SER A 109 -4.68 7.29 6.54
N ALA A 110 -5.51 7.83 7.43
CA ALA A 110 -5.21 9.05 8.18
C ALA A 110 -3.98 8.86 9.09
N GLY A 111 -3.86 7.70 9.76
CA GLY A 111 -2.71 7.34 10.58
C GLY A 111 -1.41 7.28 9.76
N ALA A 112 -1.46 6.69 8.56
CA ALA A 112 -0.33 6.61 7.65
C ALA A 112 0.13 8.01 7.19
N VAL A 113 -0.80 8.85 6.73
CA VAL A 113 -0.50 10.23 6.28
C VAL A 113 0.00 11.08 7.44
N ARG A 114 -0.66 11.03 8.59
CA ARG A 114 -0.23 11.76 9.79
C ARG A 114 1.20 11.40 10.19
N THR A 115 1.55 10.11 10.15
CA THR A 115 2.91 9.64 10.44
C THR A 115 3.94 10.25 9.50
N LEU A 116 3.62 10.38 8.20
CA LEU A 116 4.53 10.98 7.21
C LEU A 116 4.61 12.52 7.30
N VAL A 117 3.50 13.18 7.59
CA VAL A 117 3.41 14.65 7.71
C VAL A 117 4.14 15.15 8.95
N LEU A 118 4.01 14.45 10.08
CA LEU A 118 4.67 14.82 11.34
C LEU A 118 6.16 14.44 11.39
N ALA A 119 6.66 13.71 10.39
CA ALA A 119 8.04 13.29 10.36
C ALA A 119 8.99 14.44 10.01
N SER A 120 10.07 14.59 10.75
CA SER A 120 11.17 15.51 10.42
C SER A 120 11.76 15.20 9.02
N ARG A 121 12.27 16.23 8.34
CA ARG A 121 12.98 16.08 7.07
C ARG A 121 14.50 16.11 7.31
N PRO A 122 15.29 15.24 6.65
CA PRO A 122 14.91 14.20 5.68
C PRO A 122 14.14 13.03 6.30
N LEU A 123 13.24 12.41 5.51
CA LEU A 123 12.35 11.35 5.98
C LEU A 123 13.17 10.11 6.39
N ARG A 124 13.13 9.75 7.67
CA ARG A 124 13.81 8.54 8.16
C ARG A 124 13.08 7.29 7.66
N ARG A 125 13.83 6.31 7.16
CA ARG A 125 13.31 5.03 6.64
C ARG A 125 12.32 4.34 7.60
N VAL A 126 12.63 4.33 8.89
CA VAL A 126 11.79 3.72 9.94
C VAL A 126 10.38 4.33 9.96
N VAL A 127 10.26 5.64 9.72
CA VAL A 127 8.97 6.33 9.71
C VAL A 127 8.17 5.97 8.47
N ALA A 128 8.83 5.88 7.31
CA ALA A 128 8.21 5.42 6.07
C ALA A 128 7.70 3.97 6.20
N LEU A 129 8.48 3.11 6.87
CA LEU A 129 8.10 1.71 7.12
C LEU A 129 6.89 1.58 8.05
N ARG A 130 6.81 2.38 9.13
CA ARG A 130 5.60 2.44 9.97
C ARG A 130 4.37 2.89 9.18
N ALA A 131 4.54 3.85 8.27
CA ALA A 131 3.44 4.27 7.41
C ALA A 131 2.98 3.15 6.44
N VAL A 132 3.92 2.33 5.94
CA VAL A 132 3.63 1.13 5.13
C VAL A 132 2.84 0.08 5.92
N GLU A 133 3.08 -0.10 7.22
CA GLU A 133 2.30 -1.04 8.04
C GLU A 133 0.79 -0.72 8.01
N TYR A 134 0.43 0.57 8.15
CA TYR A 134 -0.98 1.00 8.02
C TYR A 134 -1.54 0.68 6.63
N CYS A 135 -0.76 0.91 5.57
CA CYS A 135 -1.18 0.61 4.20
C CYS A 135 -1.36 -0.90 3.96
N LEU A 136 -0.54 -1.75 4.58
CA LEU A 136 -0.67 -3.21 4.51
C LEU A 136 -1.95 -3.70 5.18
N LEU A 137 -2.31 -3.13 6.33
CA LEU A 137 -3.59 -3.43 6.99
C LEU A 137 -4.77 -2.97 6.12
N ASP A 138 -4.69 -1.76 5.57
CA ASP A 138 -5.71 -1.20 4.69
C ASP A 138 -5.96 -2.08 3.46
N ARG A 139 -4.89 -2.66 2.89
CA ARG A 139 -4.93 -3.61 1.76
C ARG A 139 -5.75 -4.87 2.03
N VAL A 140 -6.01 -5.20 3.29
CA VAL A 140 -6.87 -6.31 3.68
C VAL A 140 -8.26 -5.81 4.06
N VAL A 141 -8.34 -4.72 4.82
CA VAL A 141 -9.60 -4.15 5.34
C VAL A 141 -10.53 -3.70 4.22
N LEU A 142 -10.04 -2.91 3.26
CA LEU A 142 -10.90 -2.33 2.22
C LEU A 142 -11.48 -3.38 1.26
N PRO A 143 -10.71 -4.35 0.72
CA PRO A 143 -11.30 -5.44 -0.05
C PRO A 143 -12.33 -6.25 0.76
N ALA A 144 -12.06 -6.51 2.04
CA ALA A 144 -13.00 -7.24 2.89
C ALA A 144 -14.31 -6.48 3.11
N ALA A 145 -14.27 -5.15 3.15
CA ALA A 145 -15.48 -4.32 3.15
C ALA A 145 -16.34 -4.65 1.92
N PHE A 146 -15.74 -4.66 0.72
CA PHE A 146 -16.47 -5.00 -0.50
C PHE A 146 -17.04 -6.42 -0.49
N VAL A 147 -16.30 -7.41 0.03
CA VAL A 147 -16.84 -8.78 0.15
C VAL A 147 -18.03 -8.84 1.12
N ILE A 148 -17.94 -8.16 2.28
CA ILE A 148 -19.06 -8.09 3.24
C ILE A 148 -20.29 -7.44 2.64
N LEU A 149 -20.10 -6.45 1.76
CA LEU A 149 -21.20 -5.79 1.08
C LEU A 149 -22.00 -6.73 0.17
N VAL A 150 -21.33 -7.74 -0.41
CA VAL A 150 -21.92 -8.70 -1.36
C VAL A 150 -22.43 -9.96 -0.63
N ASP A 151 -21.59 -10.58 0.19
CA ASP A 151 -21.82 -11.92 0.77
C ASP A 151 -22.28 -11.89 2.24
N GLY A 152 -22.33 -10.71 2.85
CA GLY A 152 -22.67 -10.54 4.26
C GLY A 152 -21.52 -10.84 5.24
N VAL A 153 -21.81 -10.74 6.54
CA VAL A 153 -20.78 -10.67 7.61
C VAL A 153 -20.16 -12.03 7.95
N MET A 154 -20.97 -13.10 7.97
CA MET A 154 -20.59 -14.41 8.51
C MET A 154 -19.39 -15.08 7.82
N PRO A 155 -19.35 -15.22 6.49
CA PRO A 155 -18.22 -15.91 5.83
C PRO A 155 -16.93 -15.08 5.88
N VAL A 156 -17.03 -13.75 5.96
CA VAL A 156 -15.88 -12.85 5.80
C VAL A 156 -15.14 -12.59 7.11
N GLY A 157 -15.85 -12.58 8.25
CA GLY A 157 -15.24 -12.20 9.54
C GLY A 157 -14.04 -13.05 9.95
N ALA A 158 -14.15 -14.39 9.84
CA ALA A 158 -13.07 -15.30 10.21
C ALA A 158 -11.87 -15.20 9.25
N VAL A 159 -12.15 -15.15 7.94
CA VAL A 159 -11.10 -15.02 6.91
C VAL A 159 -10.37 -13.68 7.06
N LEU A 160 -11.11 -12.59 7.30
CA LEU A 160 -10.56 -11.27 7.55
C LEU A 160 -9.66 -11.26 8.78
N LEU A 161 -10.10 -11.87 9.88
CA LEU A 161 -9.30 -11.94 11.10
C LEU A 161 -7.98 -12.68 10.86
N VAL A 162 -8.03 -13.85 10.21
CA VAL A 162 -6.83 -14.64 9.88
C VAL A 162 -5.90 -13.86 8.94
N ALA A 163 -6.46 -13.20 7.93
CA ALA A 163 -5.70 -12.39 6.98
C ALA A 163 -5.02 -11.19 7.67
N LEU A 164 -5.72 -10.51 8.59
CA LEU A 164 -5.16 -9.38 9.34
C LEU A 164 -4.06 -9.82 10.29
N VAL A 165 -4.28 -10.88 11.06
CA VAL A 165 -3.28 -11.40 12.00
C VAL A 165 -2.03 -11.88 11.26
N SER A 166 -2.19 -12.63 10.18
CA SER A 166 -1.05 -13.11 9.37
C SER A 166 -0.31 -11.98 8.69
N THR A 167 -1.01 -11.00 8.10
CA THR A 167 -0.40 -9.82 7.47
C THR A 167 0.35 -8.98 8.49
N TRP A 168 -0.26 -8.74 9.65
CA TRP A 168 0.37 -7.97 10.73
C TRP A 168 1.62 -8.66 11.28
N TRP A 169 1.53 -9.97 11.55
CA TRP A 169 2.68 -10.75 12.00
C TRP A 169 3.81 -10.72 10.97
N ALA A 170 3.51 -11.05 9.71
CA ALA A 170 4.50 -11.08 8.63
C ALA A 170 5.18 -9.72 8.47
N SER A 171 4.41 -8.64 8.45
CA SER A 171 4.92 -7.27 8.34
C SER A 171 5.87 -6.96 9.49
N ARG A 172 5.44 -7.24 10.72
CA ARG A 172 6.20 -6.97 11.94
C ARG A 172 7.52 -7.76 11.94
N THR A 173 7.48 -9.07 11.67
CA THR A 173 8.70 -9.90 11.65
C THR A 173 9.71 -9.50 10.58
N LEU A 174 9.25 -9.12 9.38
CA LEU A 174 10.13 -8.66 8.31
C LEU A 174 10.79 -7.33 8.66
N LEU A 175 10.05 -6.42 9.28
CA LEU A 175 10.55 -5.12 9.73
C LEU A 175 11.61 -5.27 10.82
N TYR A 176 11.36 -6.07 11.86
CA TYR A 176 12.33 -6.32 12.92
C TYR A 176 13.63 -6.98 12.41
N ARG A 177 13.55 -7.87 11.41
CA ARG A 177 14.73 -8.56 10.88
C ARG A 177 15.59 -7.71 9.94
N HIS A 178 14.98 -6.80 9.17
CA HIS A 178 15.74 -5.98 8.21
C HIS A 178 16.40 -4.74 8.84
N GLU A 179 15.95 -4.29 10.01
CA GLU A 179 16.58 -3.18 10.73
C GLU A 179 17.89 -3.58 11.45
N ILE A 180 18.05 -4.86 11.83
CA ILE A 180 19.22 -5.34 12.58
C ILE A 180 20.38 -5.77 11.64
N GLY A 181 20.08 -6.17 10.41
CA GLY A 181 21.08 -6.77 9.50
C GLY A 181 21.90 -5.81 8.62
N ARG A 182 21.47 -4.55 8.44
CA ARG A 182 22.10 -3.61 7.46
C ARG A 182 22.97 -2.50 8.06
N HIS A 183 23.19 -2.48 9.37
CA HIS A 183 24.28 -1.70 9.97
C HIS A 183 25.58 -2.53 10.02
N ARG A 184 26.02 -3.04 8.87
CA ARG A 184 27.46 -3.23 8.67
C ARG A 184 27.96 -1.95 8.00
N PRO A 185 28.77 -1.12 8.67
CA PRO A 185 29.47 -0.07 7.97
C PRO A 185 30.31 -0.75 6.90
N SER A 186 30.08 -0.37 5.64
CA SER A 186 31.01 -0.65 4.55
C SER A 186 32.26 0.24 4.73
N GLY A 187 32.92 0.12 5.87
CA GLY A 187 34.34 0.43 6.03
C GLY A 187 35.09 -0.89 5.88
N ASP A 188 36.22 -0.86 5.17
CA ASP A 188 37.08 -2.01 4.87
C ASP A 188 36.73 -2.79 3.60
N GLY A 189 36.46 -2.06 2.52
CA GLY A 189 37.02 -2.50 1.23
C GLY A 189 38.52 -2.19 1.26
N PRO A 190 39.42 -3.15 1.01
CA PRO A 190 40.85 -2.86 0.95
C PRO A 190 41.09 -1.76 -0.10
N PRO A 191 42.08 -0.87 0.11
CA PRO A 191 42.41 0.17 -0.86
C PRO A 191 42.60 -0.51 -2.22
N SER A 192 41.78 -0.09 -3.19
CA SER A 192 41.86 -0.53 -4.58
C SER A 192 43.27 -0.23 -5.06
N GLY A 193 44.12 -1.27 -4.99
CA GLY A 193 45.47 -1.25 -5.50
C GLY A 193 45.40 -1.03 -7.00
N ALA A 194 46.13 -0.01 -7.44
CA ALA A 194 46.83 0.08 -8.71
C ALA A 194 46.20 -0.72 -9.87
N VAL A 195 45.40 -0.04 -10.69
CA VAL A 195 45.22 -0.47 -12.08
C VAL A 195 46.59 -0.34 -12.77
N PRO A 196 47.23 -1.43 -13.24
CA PRO A 196 48.43 -1.32 -14.05
C PRO A 196 48.05 -0.65 -15.36
N ARG A 197 48.71 0.48 -15.68
CA ARG A 197 48.70 0.99 -17.07
C ARG A 197 49.34 -0.07 -17.96
N VAL A 198 48.52 -0.74 -18.76
CA VAL A 198 49.01 -1.44 -19.95
C VAL A 198 49.31 -0.34 -20.97
N VAL A 199 50.60 -0.07 -21.15
CA VAL A 199 51.12 0.70 -22.28
C VAL A 199 51.24 -0.28 -23.44
N GLY A 200 50.51 -0.01 -24.51
CA GLY A 200 50.60 -0.66 -25.82
C GLY A 200 50.35 0.38 -26.89
#